data_AF-A0A512H421-F1
#
_entry.id   AF-A0A512H421-F1
#
_cell.length_a   1.000
_cell.length_b   1.000
_cell.length_c   1.000
_cell.angle_alpha   90.00
_cell.angle_beta   90.00
_cell.angle_gamma   90.00
#
_symmetry.space_group_name_H-M   'P 1'
#
loop_
_entity.id
_entity.type
_entity.pdbx_description
1 polymer ?
#
loop_
_entity_poly.entity_id
_entity_poly.type
_entity_poly.pdbx_seq_one_letter_code
_entity_poly.pdbx_strand_id
1 'polypeptide(L)'
;MAGDLRPLIRLRRFEVDECRRALGELLKAEAALDAEAQALEDAHQRETTFAREHPEMGFTLGAYLAHHRARVAALAQRRQALEARIQEARDILAEAYRTLKTLEVSQENREKRERAERDSKEQKVLDDIGQERYRRHHARPTILE
;
A
#
# COMPACT_ATOMS: atom_id res chain seq x y z
N MET A 1 10.45 2.60 -30.05
CA MET A 1 10.69 1.46 -29.14
C MET A 1 11.00 1.88 -27.69
N ALA A 2 11.34 3.15 -27.40
CA ALA A 2 11.56 3.66 -26.04
C ALA A 2 10.27 3.98 -25.22
N GLY A 3 9.13 3.35 -25.53
CA GLY A 3 7.80 3.98 -25.34
C GLY A 3 6.85 3.39 -24.29
N ASP A 4 7.02 2.13 -23.87
CA ASP A 4 6.01 1.44 -23.06
C ASP A 4 6.45 1.30 -21.59
N LEU A 5 5.71 1.95 -20.67
CA LEU A 5 6.01 1.90 -19.24
C LEU A 5 5.37 0.68 -18.54
N ARG A 6 4.55 -0.13 -19.22
CA ARG A 6 3.84 -1.27 -18.61
C ARG A 6 4.76 -2.29 -17.93
N PRO A 7 5.93 -2.68 -18.49
CA PRO A 7 6.86 -3.57 -17.78
C PRO A 7 7.38 -2.96 -16.47
N LEU A 8 7.70 -1.66 -16.49
CA LEU A 8 8.16 -0.95 -15.29
C LEU A 8 7.03 -0.79 -14.25
N ILE A 9 5.80 -0.52 -14.69
CA ILE A 9 4.62 -0.47 -13.82
C ILE A 9 4.42 -1.82 -13.13
N ARG A 10 4.56 -2.95 -13.84
CA ARG A 10 4.47 -4.29 -13.23
C ARG A 10 5.54 -4.50 -12.15
N LEU A 11 6.78 -4.10 -12.43
CA LEU A 11 7.86 -4.17 -11.45
C LEU A 11 7.55 -3.33 -10.20
N ARG A 12 7.11 -2.07 -10.38
CA ARG A 12 6.76 -1.20 -9.26
C ARG A 12 5.55 -1.68 -8.46
N ARG A 13 4.57 -2.34 -9.10
CA ARG A 13 3.47 -3.01 -8.38
C ARG A 13 3.99 -4.11 -7.48
N PHE A 14 4.90 -4.95 -7.98
CA PHE A 14 5.54 -5.97 -7.17
C PHE A 14 6.30 -5.38 -5.99
N GLU A 15 7.05 -4.30 -6.19
CA GLU A 15 7.74 -3.59 -5.09
C GLU A 15 6.77 -3.06 -4.03
N VAL A 16 5.62 -2.51 -4.42
CA VAL A 16 4.56 -2.08 -3.49
C VAL A 16 4.03 -3.26 -2.69
N ASP A 17 3.83 -4.41 -3.34
CA ASP A 17 3.35 -5.62 -2.67
C ASP A 17 4.39 -6.19 -1.68
N GLU A 18 5.68 -6.14 -2.01
CA GLU A 18 6.76 -6.49 -1.09
C GLU A 18 6.82 -5.53 0.11
N CYS A 19 6.66 -4.22 -0.12
CA CYS A 19 6.59 -3.23 0.97
C CYS A 19 5.38 -3.48 1.88
N ARG A 20 4.21 -3.81 1.31
CA ARG A 20 3.01 -4.19 2.08
C ARG A 20 3.26 -5.44 2.91
N ARG A 21 3.91 -6.45 2.35
CA ARG A 21 4.25 -7.69 3.05
C ARG A 21 5.20 -7.40 4.22
N ALA A 22 6.24 -6.61 4.00
CA ALA A 22 7.18 -6.20 5.05
C ALA A 22 6.47 -5.45 6.19
N LEU A 23 5.60 -4.48 5.87
CA LEU A 23 4.78 -3.79 6.86
C LEU A 23 3.86 -4.77 7.61
N GLY A 24 3.25 -5.73 6.90
CA GLY A 24 2.41 -6.76 7.50
C GLY A 24 3.15 -7.62 8.54
N GLU A 25 4.40 -7.99 8.29
CA GLU A 25 5.21 -8.73 9.26
C GLU A 25 5.53 -7.90 10.52
N LEU A 26 5.78 -6.59 10.36
CA LEU A 26 5.99 -5.69 11.49
C LEU A 26 4.72 -5.54 12.34
N LEU A 27 3.54 -5.40 11.71
CA LEU A 27 2.26 -5.32 12.41
C LEU A 27 1.90 -6.62 13.14
N LYS A 28 2.27 -7.79 12.58
CA LYS A 28 2.15 -9.06 13.29
C LYS A 28 3.04 -9.12 14.53
N ALA A 29 4.27 -8.61 14.44
CA ALA A 29 5.17 -8.53 15.57
C ALA A 29 4.63 -7.57 16.66
N GLU A 30 3.95 -6.49 16.27
CA GLU A 30 3.31 -5.55 17.20
C GLU A 30 2.18 -6.23 17.96
N ALA A 31 1.29 -6.92 17.25
CA ALA A 31 0.23 -7.72 17.86
C ALA A 31 0.77 -8.80 18.82
N ALA A 32 1.92 -9.41 18.51
CA ALA A 32 2.57 -10.37 19.38
C ALA A 32 3.12 -9.72 20.67
N LEU A 33 3.67 -8.51 20.59
CA LEU A 33 4.10 -7.75 21.77
C LEU A 33 2.91 -7.33 22.64
N ASP A 34 1.76 -6.98 22.03
CA ASP A 34 0.53 -6.68 22.76
C ASP A 34 0.01 -7.89 23.53
N ALA A 35 0.03 -9.07 22.89
CA ALA A 35 -0.32 -10.32 23.55
C ALA A 35 0.65 -10.66 24.70
N GLU A 36 1.96 -10.44 24.51
CA GLU A 36 2.96 -10.62 25.57
C GLU A 36 2.70 -9.68 26.76
N ALA A 37 2.35 -8.41 26.48
CA ALA A 37 2.04 -7.42 27.50
C ALA A 37 0.80 -7.81 28.32
N GLN A 38 -0.26 -8.28 27.65
CA GLN A 38 -1.46 -8.74 28.33
C GLN A 38 -1.17 -9.95 29.22
N ALA A 39 -0.43 -10.93 28.70
CA ALA A 39 -0.05 -12.12 29.48
C ALA A 39 0.81 -11.77 30.70
N LEU A 40 1.67 -10.75 30.58
CA LEU A 40 2.48 -10.25 31.70
C LEU A 40 1.62 -9.59 32.78
N GLU A 41 0.64 -8.79 32.38
CA GLU A 41 -0.32 -8.15 33.29
C GLU A 41 -1.19 -9.21 34.01
N ASP A 42 -1.72 -10.20 33.27
CA ASP A 42 -2.49 -11.30 33.86
C ASP A 42 -1.66 -12.13 34.85
N ALA A 43 -0.37 -12.32 34.58
CA ALA A 43 0.55 -12.97 35.51
C ALA A 43 0.77 -12.11 36.77
N HIS A 44 0.90 -10.79 36.62
CA HIS A 44 1.05 -9.86 37.74
C HIS A 44 -0.17 -9.86 38.66
N GLN A 45 -1.37 -9.84 38.08
CA GLN A 45 -2.62 -9.89 38.85
C GLN A 45 -2.78 -11.19 39.64
N ARG A 46 -2.42 -12.33 39.04
CA ARG A 46 -2.42 -13.63 39.73
C ARG A 46 -1.45 -13.65 40.90
N GLU A 47 -0.22 -13.21 40.70
CA GLU A 47 0.81 -13.19 41.75
C GLU A 47 0.42 -12.26 42.90
N THR A 48 -0.07 -11.06 42.58
CA THR A 48 -0.49 -10.09 43.61
C THR A 48 -1.71 -10.55 44.39
N THR A 49 -2.65 -11.25 43.74
CA THR A 49 -3.81 -11.86 44.42
C THR A 49 -3.35 -12.99 45.35
N PHE A 50 -2.50 -13.89 44.85
CA PHE A 50 -1.96 -15.00 45.65
C PHE A 50 -1.21 -14.50 46.90
N ALA A 51 -0.35 -13.49 46.75
CA ALA A 51 0.41 -12.93 47.87
C ALA A 51 -0.46 -12.19 48.90
N ARG A 52 -1.63 -11.66 48.50
CA ARG A 52 -2.62 -11.10 49.45
C ARG A 52 -3.30 -12.19 50.28
N GLU A 53 -3.55 -13.34 49.67
CA GLU A 53 -4.16 -14.49 50.33
C GLU A 53 -3.17 -15.25 51.23
N HIS A 54 -1.86 -15.15 50.96
CA HIS A 54 -0.79 -15.86 51.67
C HIS A 54 0.31 -14.89 52.16
N PRO A 55 0.04 -14.05 53.18
CA PRO A 55 0.98 -13.01 53.64
C PRO A 55 2.35 -13.54 54.10
N GLU A 56 2.40 -14.78 54.59
CA GLU A 56 3.62 -15.49 55.01
C GLU A 56 4.63 -15.68 53.86
N MET A 57 4.18 -15.64 52.61
CA MET A 57 5.01 -15.72 51.41
C MET A 57 5.48 -14.34 50.92
N GLY A 58 5.20 -13.25 51.65
CA GLY A 58 5.47 -11.88 51.20
C GLY A 58 6.94 -11.55 50.88
N PHE A 59 7.90 -12.34 51.39
CA PHE A 59 9.33 -12.14 51.11
C PHE A 59 9.72 -12.44 49.65
N THR A 60 9.00 -13.32 48.94
CA THR A 60 9.26 -13.63 47.52
C THR A 60 8.66 -12.59 46.58
N LEU A 61 7.59 -11.90 47.00
CA LEU A 61 6.87 -10.92 46.19
C LEU A 61 7.78 -9.74 45.77
N GLY A 62 8.68 -9.29 46.64
CA GLY A 62 9.59 -8.18 46.33
C GLY A 62 10.50 -8.48 45.11
N ALA A 63 11.06 -9.68 45.07
CA ALA A 63 11.90 -10.13 43.95
C ALA A 63 11.09 -10.28 42.65
N TYR A 64 9.87 -10.84 42.76
CA TYR A 64 8.95 -10.93 41.63
C TYR A 64 8.63 -9.55 41.04
N LEU A 65 8.26 -8.57 41.89
CA LEU A 65 7.90 -7.22 41.44
C LEU A 65 9.07 -6.51 40.75
N ALA A 66 10.30 -6.70 41.23
CA ALA A 66 11.49 -6.16 40.58
C ALA A 66 11.67 -6.75 39.17
N HIS A 67 11.54 -8.07 39.04
CA HIS A 67 11.62 -8.75 37.75
C HIS A 67 10.47 -8.36 36.81
N HIS A 68 9.25 -8.25 37.32
CA HIS A 68 8.08 -7.78 36.56
C HIS A 68 8.33 -6.39 35.98
N ARG A 69 8.78 -5.43 36.80
CA ARG A 69 9.12 -4.07 36.32
C ARG A 69 10.19 -4.07 35.24
N ALA A 70 11.23 -4.89 35.40
CA ALA A 70 12.28 -5.03 34.39
C ALA A 70 11.72 -5.55 33.05
N ARG A 71 10.81 -6.53 33.09
CA ARG A 71 10.15 -7.05 31.89
C ARG A 71 9.22 -6.05 31.23
N VAL A 72 8.45 -5.28 32.01
CA VAL A 72 7.60 -4.19 31.49
C VAL A 72 8.46 -3.13 30.79
N ALA A 73 9.55 -2.71 31.42
CA ALA A 73 10.48 -1.75 30.81
C ALA A 73 11.09 -2.28 29.52
N ALA A 74 11.51 -3.54 29.49
CA ALA A 74 12.06 -4.19 28.29
C ALA A 74 11.00 -4.32 27.18
N LEU A 75 9.74 -4.59 27.52
CA LEU A 75 8.64 -4.64 26.54
C LEU A 75 8.36 -3.25 25.96
N ALA A 76 8.34 -2.20 26.79
CA ALA A 76 8.16 -0.83 26.33
C ALA A 76 9.25 -0.39 25.34
N GLN A 77 10.52 -0.72 25.63
CA GLN A 77 11.64 -0.44 24.72
C GLN A 77 11.49 -1.17 23.38
N ARG A 78 11.11 -2.46 23.41
CA ARG A 78 10.84 -3.25 22.19
C ARG A 78 9.69 -2.66 21.38
N ARG A 79 8.60 -2.23 22.03
CA ARG A 79 7.45 -1.61 21.37
C ARG A 79 7.85 -0.29 20.71
N GLN A 80 8.55 0.59 21.41
CA GLN A 80 9.03 1.86 20.84
C GLN A 80 9.93 1.65 19.61
N ALA A 81 10.85 0.68 19.67
CA ALA A 81 11.70 0.35 18.54
C ALA A 81 10.90 -0.21 17.35
N LEU A 82 9.85 -1.00 17.62
CA LEU A 82 8.99 -1.56 16.58
C LEU A 82 8.09 -0.49 15.94
N GLU A 83 7.51 0.41 16.74
CA GLU A 83 6.70 1.54 16.27
C GLU A 83 7.50 2.43 15.30
N ALA A 84 8.76 2.73 15.62
CA ALA A 84 9.65 3.48 14.74
C ALA A 84 9.85 2.77 13.38
N ARG A 85 10.06 1.44 13.41
CA ARG A 85 10.21 0.62 12.19
C ARG A 85 8.91 0.54 11.39
N ILE A 86 7.76 0.47 12.05
CA ILE A 86 6.44 0.49 11.39
C ILE A 86 6.26 1.83 10.68
N GLN A 87 6.60 2.93 11.33
CA GLN A 87 6.50 4.26 10.73
C GLN A 87 7.41 4.38 9.50
N GLU A 88 8.67 3.96 9.61
CA GLU A 88 9.59 3.92 8.46
C GLU A 88 9.06 3.06 7.31
N ALA A 89 8.54 1.86 7.61
CA ALA A 89 7.96 0.98 6.59
C ALA A 89 6.72 1.60 5.91
N ARG A 90 5.89 2.36 6.66
CA ARG A 90 4.77 3.12 6.10
C ARG A 90 5.24 4.21 5.14
N ASP A 91 6.31 4.92 5.50
CA ASP A 91 6.87 5.99 4.66
C ASP A 91 7.47 5.41 3.37
N ILE A 92 8.20 4.30 3.46
CA ILE A 92 8.71 3.56 2.29
C ILE A 92 7.57 3.08 1.39
N LEU A 93 6.52 2.49 1.96
CA LEU A 93 5.35 2.05 1.21
C LEU A 93 4.66 3.22 0.51
N ALA A 94 4.50 4.36 1.21
CA ALA A 94 3.91 5.56 0.63
C ALA A 94 4.72 6.08 -0.57
N GLU A 95 6.05 6.08 -0.48
CA GLU A 95 6.91 6.50 -1.59
C GLU A 95 6.84 5.53 -2.78
N ALA A 96 6.82 4.22 -2.53
CA ALA A 96 6.63 3.21 -3.57
C ALA A 96 5.30 3.42 -4.32
N TYR A 97 4.23 3.75 -3.60
CA TYR A 97 2.94 4.10 -4.20
C TYR A 97 2.98 5.35 -5.06
N ARG A 98 3.61 6.44 -4.58
CA ARG A 98 3.73 7.68 -5.35
C ARG A 98 4.48 7.44 -6.66
N THR A 99 5.56 6.66 -6.61
CA THR A 99 6.34 6.27 -7.79
C THR A 99 5.50 5.46 -8.76
N LEU A 100 4.83 4.41 -8.29
CA LEU A 100 3.92 3.60 -9.11
C LEU A 100 2.86 4.47 -9.77
N LYS A 101 2.19 5.34 -8.99
CA LYS A 101 1.10 6.16 -9.50
C LYS A 101 1.56 7.16 -10.56
N THR A 102 2.76 7.72 -10.39
CA THR A 102 3.36 8.61 -11.38
C THR A 102 3.56 7.91 -12.71
N LEU A 103 4.04 6.66 -12.70
CA LEU A 103 4.22 5.88 -13.91
C LEU A 103 2.89 5.52 -14.57
N GLU A 104 1.90 5.12 -13.79
CA GLU A 104 0.56 4.81 -14.30
C GLU A 104 -0.08 6.02 -15.00
N VAL A 105 -0.02 7.21 -14.37
CA VAL A 105 -0.53 8.45 -14.97
C VAL A 105 0.24 8.81 -16.23
N SER A 106 1.57 8.65 -16.23
CA SER A 106 2.39 8.89 -17.42
C SER A 106 2.00 7.98 -18.58
N GLN A 107 1.79 6.68 -18.31
CA GLN A 107 1.35 5.71 -19.31
C GLN A 107 -0.07 6.03 -19.82
N GLU A 108 -1.02 6.35 -18.93
CA GLU A 108 -2.38 6.71 -19.31
C GLU A 108 -2.40 7.95 -20.22
N ASN A 109 -1.58 8.95 -19.92
CA ASN A 109 -1.46 10.16 -20.74
C ASN A 109 -0.89 9.86 -22.13
N ARG A 110 0.07 8.94 -22.24
CA ARG A 110 0.61 8.48 -23.54
C ARG A 110 -0.49 7.83 -24.36
N GLU A 111 -1.21 6.88 -23.78
CA GLU A 111 -2.29 6.18 -24.46
C GLU A 111 -3.43 7.12 -24.88
N LYS A 112 -3.74 8.15 -24.08
CA LYS A 112 -4.70 9.20 -24.46
C LYS A 112 -4.24 9.98 -25.69
N ARG A 113 -2.96 10.36 -25.75
CA ARG A 113 -2.39 11.07 -26.92
C ARG A 113 -2.41 10.18 -28.16
N GLU A 114 -1.98 8.93 -28.03
CA GLU A 114 -1.98 7.97 -29.14
C GLU A 114 -3.39 7.66 -29.66
N ARG A 115 -4.39 7.59 -28.76
CA ARG A 115 -5.81 7.50 -29.15
C ARG A 115 -6.26 8.74 -29.91
N ALA A 116 -6.06 9.94 -29.35
CA ALA A 116 -6.47 11.18 -29.99
C ALA A 116 -5.82 11.39 -31.39
N GLU A 117 -4.55 11.00 -31.55
CA GLU A 117 -3.87 11.03 -32.85
C GLU A 117 -4.46 10.04 -33.85
N ARG A 118 -4.83 8.84 -33.42
CA ARG A 118 -5.50 7.85 -34.27
C ARG A 118 -6.88 8.32 -34.67
N ASP A 119 -7.68 8.77 -33.71
CA ASP A 119 -9.04 9.28 -33.93
C ASP A 119 -9.01 10.50 -34.87
N SER A 120 -8.04 11.41 -34.71
CA SER A 120 -7.85 12.55 -35.61
C SER A 120 -7.48 12.13 -37.04
N LYS A 121 -6.64 11.11 -37.20
CA LYS A 121 -6.30 10.56 -38.52
C LYS A 121 -7.50 9.87 -39.16
N GLU A 122 -8.25 9.07 -38.40
CA GLU A 122 -9.45 8.39 -38.86
C GLU A 122 -10.54 9.38 -39.28
N GLN A 123 -10.77 10.42 -38.48
CA GLN A 123 -11.75 11.47 -38.80
C GLN A 123 -11.42 12.16 -40.13
N LYS A 124 -10.14 12.52 -40.37
CA LYS A 124 -9.73 13.12 -41.64
C LYS A 124 -10.02 12.21 -42.84
N VAL A 125 -9.75 10.91 -42.71
CA VAL A 125 -10.05 9.93 -43.77
C VAL A 125 -11.55 9.83 -44.01
N LEU A 126 -12.37 9.80 -42.95
CA LEU A 126 -13.83 9.76 -43.07
C LEU A 126 -14.40 11.03 -43.71
N ASP A 127 -13.85 12.19 -43.35
CA ASP A 127 -14.25 13.48 -43.93
C ASP A 127 -13.91 13.53 -45.43
N ASP A 128 -12.71 13.06 -45.83
CA ASP A 128 -12.29 12.99 -47.23
C ASP A 128 -13.22 12.09 -48.05
N ILE A 129 -13.56 10.90 -47.54
CA ILE A 129 -14.51 9.98 -48.17
C ILE A 129 -15.91 10.62 -48.29
N GLY A 130 -16.36 11.31 -47.24
CA GLY A 130 -17.64 12.01 -47.21
C GLY A 130 -17.73 13.12 -48.27
N GLN A 131 -16.68 13.94 -48.37
CA GLN A 131 -16.58 14.98 -49.40
C GLN A 131 -16.56 14.39 -50.80
N GLU A 132 -15.80 13.33 -51.04
CA GLU A 132 -15.73 12.70 -52.35
C GLU A 132 -17.09 12.11 -52.77
N ARG A 133 -17.79 11.44 -51.85
CA ARG A 133 -19.14 10.92 -52.09
C ARG A 133 -20.13 12.04 -52.41
N TYR A 134 -20.08 13.15 -51.66
CA TYR A 134 -20.91 14.32 -51.90
C TYR A 134 -20.67 14.92 -53.30
N ARG A 135 -19.39 15.12 -53.68
CA ARG A 135 -19.01 15.62 -55.01
C ARG A 135 -19.52 14.70 -56.12
N ARG A 136 -19.37 13.38 -55.98
CA ARG A 136 -19.85 12.39 -56.97
C ARG A 136 -21.38 12.42 -57.11
N HIS A 137 -22.11 12.60 -56.02
CA HIS A 137 -23.58 12.67 -56.06
C HIS A 137 -24.09 13.95 -56.73
N HIS A 138 -23.45 15.09 -56.46
CA HIS A 138 -23.82 16.38 -57.06
C HIS A 138 -23.33 16.57 -58.50
N ALA A 139 -22.27 15.88 -58.91
CA ALA A 139 -21.80 15.87 -60.30
C ALA A 139 -22.63 14.97 -61.23
N ARG A 140 -23.59 14.19 -60.67
CA ARG A 140 -24.50 13.36 -61.46
C ARG A 140 -25.70 14.23 -61.86
N PRO A 141 -25.87 14.62 -63.14
CA PRO A 141 -27.02 15.39 -63.55
C PRO A 141 -28.29 14.57 -63.31
N THR A 142 -29.27 15.16 -62.65
CA THR A 142 -30.65 14.67 -62.61
C THR A 142 -31.13 14.65 -64.05
N ILE A 143 -31.10 13.49 -64.70
CA ILE A 143 -31.83 13.30 -65.95
C ILE A 143 -33.30 13.28 -65.54
N LEU A 144 -33.95 14.42 -65.72
CA LEU A 144 -35.41 14.55 -65.66
C LEU A 144 -35.94 13.91 -66.94
N GLU A 145 -36.58 12.75 -66.82
CA GLU A 145 -37.56 12.23 -67.80
C GLU A 145 -38.94 12.86 -67.54
#